data_AF-A0A7J6Y2D3-F1
#
_entry.id   AF-A0A7J6Y2D3-F1
#
_cell.length_a   1.000
_cell.length_b   1.000
_cell.length_c   1.000
_cell.angle_alpha   90.00
_cell.angle_beta   90.00
_cell.angle_gamma   90.00
#
_symmetry.space_group_name_H-M   'P 1'
#
loop_
_entity.id
_entity.type
_entity.pdbx_description
1 polymer ?
#
loop_
_entity_poly.entity_id
_entity_poly.type
_entity_poly.pdbx_seq_one_letter_code
_entity_poly.pdbx_strand_id
1 'polypeptide(L)'
;MNGEMHTLKPEMLRVERGMEKKMKRTHTHTHTHIGKEAQGRFALEREKKKMKIGKDEEEAAVCMLLRRLFFFFFSYFSFSFFFLNSFCLDVVFVCGRFLYICACHLLTRNEKKGKQRRSRFNVFRAMSHCSNPHGSPVLVGVFGGSGVYQLHNLNEVKYYAIETPFGRPSGDICVAKVGGVDCAFLPRHGVGHVLNPSEVNYRANVYAMKLLGVRYLIAINAVGSLDSNYQPGDLVLVDQIIDRTTGRKSTFFEDGIVAHCDFAFPTSAAFRKLARDAVHRTFPGLAAGTEGWRLHEQGTSVTMEGPQFSTKAESLMNKQLGGHLIGMTTATEAKLAREAEMAYLVIAMVTDMDAWSDAPHVTEANVRKTLEQNVDKSRTCTLEVISALGKDFFADPAHSLLSHAITTSPSAISKEVRERLAVLLASCPHLAP
;
A
#
# COMPACT_ATOMS: atom_id res chain seq x y z
N MET A 1 34.25 -35.57 47.73
CA MET A 1 35.32 -34.61 48.06
C MET A 1 34.75 -33.22 47.79
N ASN A 2 34.19 -32.59 48.84
CA ASN A 2 34.86 -31.53 49.65
C ASN A 2 35.16 -30.32 48.77
N GLY A 3 34.39 -29.23 48.89
CA GLY A 3 34.70 -28.11 49.81
C GLY A 3 35.65 -27.15 49.07
N GLU A 4 35.34 -25.89 48.82
CA GLU A 4 35.35 -24.83 49.84
C GLU A 4 34.62 -23.56 49.36
N MET A 5 34.04 -22.88 50.35
CA MET A 5 33.29 -21.64 50.26
C MET A 5 34.22 -20.51 50.69
N HIS A 6 34.60 -19.61 49.77
CA HIS A 6 35.34 -18.40 50.12
C HIS A 6 34.46 -17.14 50.07
N THR A 7 34.48 -16.46 51.21
CA THR A 7 33.79 -15.24 51.60
C THR A 7 34.30 -13.98 50.89
N LEU A 8 33.40 -13.19 50.32
CA LEU A 8 33.62 -11.77 49.96
C LEU A 8 32.57 -10.90 50.68
N LYS A 9 32.88 -10.44 51.90
CA LYS A 9 32.15 -9.37 52.60
C LYS A 9 33.15 -8.31 53.07
N PRO A 10 33.51 -7.35 52.20
CA PRO A 10 33.54 -5.96 52.67
C PRO A 10 32.96 -4.89 51.72
N GLU A 11 32.63 -5.21 50.45
CA GLU A 11 32.24 -4.18 49.48
C GLU A 11 30.75 -3.80 49.45
N MET A 12 29.82 -4.71 49.80
CA MET A 12 28.38 -4.39 49.80
C MET A 12 27.96 -3.37 50.87
N LEU A 13 28.65 -3.35 52.02
CA LEU A 13 28.34 -2.45 53.14
C LEU A 13 28.70 -0.97 52.87
N ARG A 14 29.43 -0.69 51.78
CA ARG A 14 29.78 0.67 51.33
C ARG A 14 28.76 1.24 50.35
N VAL A 15 28.07 0.38 49.60
CA VAL A 15 27.06 0.78 48.59
C VAL A 15 25.73 1.13 49.24
N GLU A 16 25.28 0.36 50.23
CA GLU A 16 23.99 0.62 50.92
C GLU A 16 23.96 1.97 51.65
N ARG A 17 25.06 2.35 52.32
CA ARG A 17 25.17 3.67 52.98
C ARG A 17 25.21 4.86 51.99
N GLY A 18 25.56 4.61 50.72
CA GLY A 18 25.50 5.61 49.65
C GLY A 18 24.09 5.84 49.10
N MET A 19 23.27 4.79 49.04
CA MET A 19 21.90 4.87 48.50
C MET A 19 20.93 5.50 49.49
N GLU A 20 21.06 5.23 50.79
CA GLU A 20 20.19 5.80 51.83
C GLU A 20 20.30 7.34 51.95
N LYS A 21 21.52 7.89 51.76
CA LYS A 21 21.74 9.35 51.73
C LYS A 21 21.17 10.01 50.47
N LYS A 22 21.07 9.27 49.35
CA LYS A 22 20.53 9.79 48.09
C LYS A 22 19.00 9.83 48.11
N MET A 23 18.36 8.85 48.76
CA MET A 23 16.90 8.77 48.90
C MET A 23 16.31 9.82 49.86
N LYS A 24 17.03 10.19 50.93
CA LYS A 24 16.58 11.27 51.85
C LYS A 24 16.67 12.68 51.25
N ARG A 25 17.49 12.91 50.22
CA ARG A 25 17.61 14.20 49.52
C ARG A 25 16.54 14.40 48.44
N THR A 26 16.01 13.34 47.84
CA THR A 26 14.96 13.43 46.82
C THR A 26 13.56 13.63 47.41
N HIS A 27 13.30 13.17 48.64
CA HIS A 27 11.99 13.37 49.27
C HIS A 27 11.74 14.79 49.81
N THR A 28 12.77 15.56 50.14
CA THR A 28 12.62 16.95 50.63
C THR A 28 12.39 17.97 49.50
N HIS A 29 12.80 17.67 48.27
CA HIS A 29 12.60 18.57 47.12
C HIS A 29 11.23 18.44 46.42
N THR A 30 10.55 17.30 46.54
CA THR A 30 9.25 17.08 45.91
C THR A 30 8.10 17.74 46.69
N HIS A 31 8.18 17.85 48.02
CA HIS A 31 7.12 18.48 48.82
C HIS A 31 7.10 20.01 48.77
N THR A 32 8.21 20.67 48.41
CA THR A 32 8.28 22.14 48.32
C THR A 32 7.81 22.70 46.97
N HIS A 33 7.84 21.89 45.90
CA HIS A 33 7.41 22.31 44.56
C HIS A 33 5.89 22.22 44.36
N ILE A 34 5.26 21.20 44.95
CA ILE A 34 3.81 20.97 44.80
C ILE A 34 2.98 22.03 45.56
N GLY A 35 3.49 22.55 46.67
CA GLY A 35 2.81 23.60 47.45
C GLY A 35 2.76 24.98 46.77
N LYS A 36 3.76 25.33 45.95
CA LYS A 36 3.83 26.64 45.26
C LYS A 36 3.03 26.69 43.97
N GLU A 37 2.89 25.57 43.25
CA GLU A 37 2.07 25.50 42.04
C GLU A 37 0.56 25.53 42.35
N ALA A 38 0.14 24.97 43.47
CA ALA A 38 -1.26 25.00 43.89
C ALA A 38 -1.71 26.44 44.25
N GLN A 39 -0.89 27.22 44.97
CA GLN A 39 -1.22 28.60 45.35
C GLN A 39 -1.28 29.56 44.14
N GLY A 40 -0.46 29.35 43.10
CA GLY A 40 -0.50 30.16 41.87
C GLY A 40 -1.73 29.91 41.00
N ARG A 41 -2.23 28.67 40.93
CA ARG A 41 -3.44 28.34 40.13
C ARG A 41 -4.72 28.90 40.74
N PHE A 42 -4.86 28.88 42.07
CA PHE A 42 -6.03 29.44 42.76
C PHE A 42 -6.11 30.97 42.69
N ALA A 43 -4.97 31.68 42.61
CA ALA A 43 -4.95 33.14 42.43
C ALA A 43 -5.41 33.56 41.03
N LEU A 44 -4.98 32.81 40.00
CA LEU A 44 -5.32 33.08 38.60
C LEU A 44 -6.79 32.81 38.28
N GLU A 45 -7.38 31.76 38.88
CA GLU A 45 -8.82 31.46 38.71
C GLU A 45 -9.73 32.47 39.42
N ARG A 46 -9.28 33.08 40.54
CA ARG A 46 -10.01 34.14 41.24
C ARG A 46 -10.03 35.46 40.48
N GLU A 47 -8.97 35.81 39.73
CA GLU A 47 -8.97 36.99 38.86
C GLU A 47 -9.75 36.76 37.56
N LYS A 48 -9.65 35.57 36.96
CA LYS A 48 -10.43 35.21 35.75
C LYS A 48 -11.95 35.24 35.98
N LYS A 49 -12.42 34.98 37.20
CA LYS A 49 -13.85 35.11 37.55
C LYS A 49 -14.31 36.56 37.73
N LYS A 50 -13.41 37.53 37.90
CA LYS A 50 -13.74 38.96 38.08
C LYS A 50 -13.84 39.74 36.77
N MET A 51 -13.24 39.26 35.67
CA MET A 51 -13.30 39.91 34.36
C MET A 51 -14.04 39.00 33.36
N LYS A 52 -15.33 39.26 33.11
CA LYS A 52 -16.09 38.60 32.04
C LYS A 52 -15.58 39.06 30.67
N ILE A 53 -14.60 38.38 30.08
CA ILE A 53 -14.09 38.67 28.72
C ILE A 53 -13.89 37.35 27.95
N GLY A 54 -14.28 37.33 26.67
CA GLY A 54 -14.31 36.14 25.82
C GLY A 54 -12.95 35.73 25.24
N LYS A 55 -12.80 34.42 24.96
CA LYS A 55 -11.55 33.73 24.62
C LYS A 55 -10.85 34.20 23.34
N ASP A 56 -11.58 34.83 22.41
CA ASP A 56 -11.04 35.28 21.12
C ASP A 56 -10.40 36.68 21.19
N GLU A 57 -10.69 37.47 22.22
CA GLU A 57 -10.08 38.79 22.44
C GLU A 57 -8.70 38.68 23.15
N GLU A 58 -8.46 37.60 23.91
CA GLU A 58 -7.15 37.29 24.50
C GLU A 58 -6.07 37.05 23.44
N GLU A 59 -6.37 36.30 22.36
CA GLU A 59 -5.37 35.98 21.32
C GLU A 59 -4.98 37.21 20.48
N ALA A 60 -5.93 38.12 20.21
CA ALA A 60 -5.67 39.35 19.49
C ALA A 60 -4.83 40.35 20.33
N ALA A 61 -5.14 40.46 21.63
CA ALA A 61 -4.38 41.29 22.55
C ALA A 61 -2.94 40.78 22.75
N VAL A 62 -2.75 39.46 22.87
CA VAL A 62 -1.42 38.84 23.00
C VAL A 62 -0.59 39.01 21.73
N CYS A 63 -1.18 38.85 20.53
CA CYS A 63 -0.49 39.10 19.27
C CYS A 63 -0.11 40.58 19.07
N MET A 64 -0.96 41.52 19.49
CA MET A 64 -0.64 42.95 19.46
C MET A 64 0.47 43.32 20.48
N LEU A 65 0.44 42.74 21.68
CA LEU A 65 1.44 42.96 22.71
C LEU A 65 2.82 42.40 22.29
N LEU A 66 2.83 41.21 21.67
CA LEU A 66 4.05 40.60 21.13
C LEU A 66 4.62 41.38 19.95
N ARG A 67 3.78 41.94 19.06
CA ARG A 67 4.24 42.85 17.99
C ARG A 67 4.84 44.15 18.53
N ARG A 68 4.26 44.73 19.58
CA ARG A 68 4.80 45.93 20.24
C ARG A 68 6.11 45.64 20.97
N LEU A 69 6.21 44.51 21.67
CA LEU A 69 7.45 44.07 22.35
C LEU A 69 8.57 43.75 21.35
N PHE A 70 8.23 43.16 20.19
CA PHE A 70 9.20 42.89 19.13
C PHE A 70 9.77 44.18 18.52
N PHE A 71 8.93 45.20 18.29
CA PHE A 71 9.37 46.52 17.83
C PHE A 71 10.20 47.28 18.89
N PHE A 72 9.86 47.15 20.17
CA PHE A 72 10.59 47.78 21.27
C PHE A 72 11.97 47.15 21.50
N PHE A 73 12.11 45.84 21.30
CA PHE A 73 13.40 45.14 21.36
C PHE A 73 14.29 45.45 20.15
N PHE A 74 13.73 45.63 18.96
CA PHE A 74 14.50 45.93 17.75
C PHE A 74 14.99 47.39 17.70
N SER A 75 14.28 48.33 18.33
CA SER A 75 14.74 49.74 18.42
C SER A 75 15.83 49.96 19.48
N TYR A 76 15.89 49.13 20.52
CA TYR A 76 16.92 49.22 21.57
C TYR A 76 18.25 48.54 21.22
N PHE A 77 18.27 47.59 20.27
CA PHE A 77 19.47 46.83 19.94
C PHE A 77 20.39 47.47 18.89
N SER A 78 20.05 48.65 18.38
CA SER A 78 20.91 49.42 17.44
C SER A 78 21.81 50.45 18.13
N PHE A 79 21.82 50.54 19.47
CA PHE A 79 22.74 51.42 20.20
C PHE A 79 23.21 50.74 21.49
N SER A 80 24.53 50.65 21.65
CA SER A 80 25.26 50.16 22.84
C SER A 80 25.60 48.67 22.85
N PHE A 81 26.67 48.34 22.10
CA PHE A 81 27.60 47.29 22.49
C PHE A 81 28.34 47.76 23.75
N PHE A 82 28.13 47.12 24.90
CA PHE A 82 29.07 46.87 26.01
C PHE A 82 28.29 46.60 27.32
N PHE A 83 28.73 45.57 28.05
CA PHE A 83 28.20 44.98 29.30
C PHE A 83 27.05 43.98 29.17
N LEU A 84 27.40 42.69 29.07
CA LEU A 84 26.51 41.57 29.38
C LEU A 84 26.74 41.11 30.82
N ASN A 85 25.72 41.26 31.66
CA ASN A 85 25.59 40.59 32.97
C ASN A 85 24.66 39.37 32.82
N SER A 86 24.86 38.33 33.65
CA SER A 86 24.21 37.00 33.57
C SER A 86 22.68 36.95 33.54
N PHE A 87 21.98 38.08 33.71
CA PHE A 87 20.51 38.15 33.68
C PHE A 87 19.91 38.08 32.26
N CYS A 88 20.70 38.34 31.21
CA CYS A 88 20.20 38.41 29.82
C CYS A 88 20.04 37.01 29.17
N LEU A 89 20.80 36.02 29.62
CA LEU A 89 20.79 34.65 29.05
C LEU A 89 19.54 33.85 29.44
N ASP A 90 19.01 34.05 30.65
CA ASP A 90 17.82 33.34 31.13
C ASP A 90 16.54 33.81 30.41
N VAL A 91 16.44 35.11 30.09
CA VAL A 91 15.29 35.66 29.35
C VAL A 91 15.29 35.19 27.89
N VAL A 92 16.47 35.11 27.26
CA VAL A 92 16.61 34.56 25.90
C VAL A 92 16.28 33.06 25.86
N PHE A 93 16.67 32.30 26.88
CA PHE A 93 16.35 30.87 26.96
C PHE A 93 14.86 30.61 27.17
N VAL A 94 14.17 31.38 28.02
CA VAL A 94 12.73 31.24 28.26
C VAL A 94 11.92 31.65 27.04
N CYS A 95 12.26 32.79 26.41
CA CYS A 95 11.59 33.23 25.17
C CYS A 95 11.82 32.27 24.00
N GLY A 96 13.04 31.74 23.85
CA GLY A 96 13.36 30.75 22.82
C GLY A 96 12.59 29.44 22.98
N ARG A 97 12.42 28.96 24.21
CA ARG A 97 11.64 27.74 24.49
C ARG A 97 10.15 27.94 24.22
N PHE A 98 9.61 29.13 24.50
CA PHE A 98 8.22 29.46 24.21
C PHE A 98 7.95 29.60 22.70
N LEU A 99 8.86 30.23 21.96
CA LEU A 99 8.79 30.30 20.50
C LEU A 99 8.90 28.90 19.85
N TYR A 100 9.76 28.03 20.37
CA TYR A 100 9.87 26.65 19.88
C TYR A 100 8.58 25.85 20.09
N ILE A 101 7.94 25.96 21.26
CA ILE A 101 6.67 25.30 21.55
C ILE A 101 5.56 25.85 20.65
N CYS A 102 5.47 27.17 20.46
CA CYS A 102 4.50 27.79 19.55
C CYS A 102 4.74 27.37 18.08
N ALA A 103 6.01 27.28 17.64
CA ALA A 103 6.37 26.81 16.31
C ALA A 103 5.99 25.33 16.11
N CYS A 104 6.28 24.44 17.07
CA CYS A 104 5.85 23.06 17.04
C CYS A 104 4.31 22.92 17.03
N HIS A 105 3.59 23.78 17.76
CA HIS A 105 2.13 23.77 17.77
C HIS A 105 1.52 24.29 16.46
N LEU A 106 2.15 25.29 15.83
CA LEU A 106 1.76 25.80 14.50
C LEU A 106 2.07 24.80 13.38
N LEU A 107 3.22 24.12 13.43
CA LEU A 107 3.60 23.10 12.46
C LEU A 107 2.65 21.88 12.51
N THR A 108 2.33 21.40 13.72
CA THR A 108 1.36 20.30 13.91
C THR A 108 -0.07 20.70 13.55
N ARG A 109 -0.49 21.96 13.78
CA ARG A 109 -1.79 22.48 13.28
C ARG A 109 -1.82 22.65 11.77
N ASN A 110 -0.72 23.06 11.13
CA ASN A 110 -0.63 23.17 9.67
C ASN A 110 -0.62 21.79 8.99
N GLU A 111 -0.01 20.78 9.58
CA GLU A 111 -0.12 19.40 9.09
C GLU A 111 -1.56 18.87 9.20
N LYS A 112 -2.25 19.12 10.33
CA LYS A 112 -3.65 18.71 10.51
C LYS A 112 -4.59 19.47 9.57
N LYS A 113 -4.44 20.80 9.45
CA LYS A 113 -5.21 21.62 8.48
C LYS A 113 -4.87 21.27 7.04
N GLY A 114 -3.63 20.91 6.74
CA GLY A 114 -3.17 20.46 5.42
C GLY A 114 -3.72 19.09 5.03
N LYS A 115 -3.74 18.11 5.96
CA LYS A 115 -4.42 16.82 5.79
C LYS A 115 -5.93 16.97 5.62
N GLN A 116 -6.55 17.85 6.41
CA GLN A 116 -8.00 18.09 6.36
C GLN A 116 -8.43 18.88 5.11
N ARG A 117 -7.61 19.83 4.63
CA ARG A 117 -7.82 20.50 3.32
C ARG A 117 -7.59 19.55 2.15
N ARG A 118 -6.53 18.73 2.14
CA ARG A 118 -6.31 17.71 1.10
C ARG A 118 -7.44 16.67 1.07
N SER A 119 -7.90 16.22 2.24
CA SER A 119 -9.06 15.34 2.38
C SER A 119 -10.33 15.99 1.80
N ARG A 120 -10.65 17.24 2.17
CA ARG A 120 -11.83 17.95 1.63
C ARG A 120 -11.74 18.25 0.12
N PHE A 121 -10.55 18.55 -0.40
CA PHE A 121 -10.35 18.77 -1.84
C PHE A 121 -10.46 17.48 -2.66
N ASN A 122 -10.01 16.35 -2.11
CA ASN A 122 -10.17 15.03 -2.72
C ASN A 122 -11.64 14.55 -2.69
N VAL A 123 -12.37 14.83 -1.61
CA VAL A 123 -13.79 14.48 -1.45
C VAL A 123 -14.68 15.18 -2.49
N PHE A 124 -14.49 16.50 -2.69
CA PHE A 124 -15.29 17.25 -3.68
C PHE A 124 -15.07 16.79 -5.14
N ARG A 125 -13.91 16.22 -5.46
CA ARG A 125 -13.63 15.64 -6.78
C ARG A 125 -14.12 14.19 -6.91
N ALA A 126 -14.14 13.41 -5.82
CA ALA A 126 -14.60 12.01 -5.83
C ALA A 126 -16.09 11.86 -6.20
N MET A 127 -16.95 12.81 -5.80
CA MET A 127 -18.39 12.72 -6.04
C MET A 127 -18.79 12.81 -7.53
N SER A 128 -17.96 13.40 -8.40
CA SER A 128 -18.16 13.45 -9.85
C SER A 128 -17.50 12.28 -10.62
N HIS A 129 -16.83 11.35 -9.93
CA HIS A 129 -16.00 10.29 -10.54
C HIS A 129 -16.54 8.86 -10.33
N CYS A 130 -17.77 8.71 -9.83
CA CYS A 130 -18.37 7.37 -9.64
C CYS A 130 -19.03 6.82 -10.91
N SER A 131 -19.17 7.62 -11.97
CA SER A 131 -19.72 7.18 -13.25
C SER A 131 -18.62 6.51 -14.08
N ASN A 132 -18.88 5.29 -14.54
CA ASN A 132 -18.00 4.59 -15.49
C ASN A 132 -17.78 5.45 -16.75
N PRO A 133 -16.54 5.87 -17.06
CA PRO A 133 -16.27 6.76 -18.18
C PRO A 133 -16.47 6.11 -19.56
N HIS A 134 -16.58 4.78 -19.63
CA HIS A 134 -16.88 4.06 -20.88
C HIS A 134 -18.35 4.16 -21.28
N GLY A 135 -19.25 4.48 -20.33
CA GLY A 135 -20.70 4.54 -20.53
C GLY A 135 -21.42 3.20 -20.41
N SER A 136 -20.69 2.08 -20.49
CA SER A 136 -21.19 0.72 -20.23
C SER A 136 -20.13 -0.11 -19.48
N PRO A 137 -20.52 -1.16 -18.73
CA PRO A 137 -19.58 -2.03 -18.04
C PRO A 137 -18.65 -2.79 -19.01
N VAL A 138 -17.33 -2.68 -18.79
CA VAL A 138 -16.28 -3.45 -19.45
C VAL A 138 -15.93 -4.62 -18.55
N LEU A 139 -16.56 -5.78 -18.74
CA LEU A 139 -16.51 -6.88 -17.77
C LEU A 139 -15.15 -7.58 -17.66
N VAL A 140 -14.32 -7.50 -18.70
CA VAL A 140 -13.02 -8.17 -18.77
C VAL A 140 -11.90 -7.14 -18.69
N GLY A 141 -10.96 -7.36 -17.79
CA GLY A 141 -9.75 -6.55 -17.62
C GLY A 141 -8.50 -7.40 -17.77
N VAL A 142 -7.43 -6.80 -18.29
CA VAL A 142 -6.12 -7.43 -18.46
C VAL A 142 -5.04 -6.51 -17.91
N PHE A 143 -4.23 -7.03 -17.00
CA PHE A 143 -2.96 -6.43 -16.63
C PHE A 143 -1.82 -7.08 -17.42
N GLY A 144 -1.23 -6.28 -18.31
CA GLY A 144 -0.06 -6.67 -19.08
C GLY A 144 1.21 -6.60 -18.24
N GLY A 145 1.90 -7.73 -18.07
CA GLY A 145 3.25 -7.78 -17.50
C GLY A 145 4.34 -7.48 -18.52
N SER A 146 5.59 -7.72 -18.13
CA SER A 146 6.75 -7.63 -19.02
C SER A 146 6.52 -8.42 -20.31
N GLY A 147 6.69 -7.78 -21.47
CA GLY A 147 6.52 -8.39 -22.79
C GLY A 147 5.11 -8.27 -23.40
N VAL A 148 4.10 -7.87 -22.64
CA VAL A 148 2.74 -7.61 -23.16
C VAL A 148 2.36 -6.17 -22.88
N TYR A 149 2.75 -5.27 -23.79
CA TYR A 149 2.56 -3.82 -23.63
C TYR A 149 1.41 -3.27 -24.47
N GLN A 150 0.99 -4.02 -25.50
CA GLN A 150 -0.14 -3.70 -26.37
C GLN A 150 -0.78 -5.01 -26.82
N LEU A 151 -2.11 -5.01 -26.93
CA LEU A 151 -2.79 -5.98 -27.77
C LEU A 151 -2.81 -5.37 -29.17
N HIS A 152 -2.08 -5.94 -30.13
CA HIS A 152 -2.18 -5.47 -31.52
C HIS A 152 -3.49 -5.94 -32.17
N ASN A 153 -3.86 -5.35 -33.31
CA ASN A 153 -5.06 -5.69 -34.09
C ASN A 153 -6.37 -5.49 -33.32
N LEU A 154 -6.40 -4.50 -32.42
CA LEU A 154 -7.60 -4.11 -31.70
C LEU A 154 -8.44 -3.14 -32.53
N ASN A 155 -9.74 -3.42 -32.62
CA ASN A 155 -10.72 -2.52 -33.20
C ASN A 155 -11.32 -1.62 -32.11
N GLU A 156 -11.78 -0.43 -32.49
CA GLU A 156 -12.53 0.50 -31.61
C GLU A 156 -11.79 0.89 -30.32
N VAL A 157 -10.49 1.14 -30.43
CA VAL A 157 -9.63 1.46 -29.29
C VAL A 157 -10.00 2.83 -28.69
N LYS A 158 -10.27 2.86 -27.38
CA LYS A 158 -10.47 4.07 -26.58
C LYS A 158 -9.51 4.09 -25.41
N TYR A 159 -8.98 5.26 -25.05
CA TYR A 159 -8.09 5.43 -23.91
C TYR A 159 -8.78 6.27 -22.83
N TYR A 160 -8.64 5.85 -21.57
CA TYR A 160 -9.23 6.51 -20.42
C TYR A 160 -8.15 6.90 -19.40
N ALA A 161 -7.93 8.20 -19.26
CA ALA A 161 -7.14 8.77 -18.18
C ALA A 161 -7.98 8.84 -16.90
N ILE A 162 -7.90 7.80 -16.07
CA ILE A 162 -8.69 7.68 -14.84
C ILE A 162 -7.89 8.18 -13.64
N GLU A 163 -8.49 9.05 -12.83
CA GLU A 163 -7.99 9.37 -11.50
C GLU A 163 -8.79 8.59 -10.45
N THR A 164 -8.09 8.04 -9.45
CA THR A 164 -8.71 7.29 -8.36
C THR A 164 -8.45 7.95 -7.01
N PRO A 165 -9.23 7.63 -5.97
CA PRO A 165 -8.93 8.07 -4.61
C PRO A 165 -7.56 7.59 -4.08
N PHE A 166 -6.92 6.64 -4.77
CA PHE A 166 -5.61 6.08 -4.44
C PHE A 166 -4.48 6.63 -5.32
N GLY A 167 -4.76 7.66 -6.13
CA GLY A 167 -3.82 8.25 -7.08
C GLY A 167 -4.06 7.79 -8.52
N ARG A 168 -3.05 7.98 -9.37
CA ARG A 168 -3.12 7.58 -10.78
C ARG A 168 -2.74 6.10 -10.96
N PRO A 169 -3.42 5.37 -11.86
CA PRO A 169 -2.95 4.08 -12.34
C PRO A 169 -1.59 4.21 -13.04
N SER A 170 -0.98 3.07 -13.39
CA SER A 170 0.30 2.99 -14.11
C SER A 170 0.30 3.70 -15.48
N GLY A 171 -0.88 3.99 -16.03
CA GLY A 171 -1.07 4.68 -17.31
C GLY A 171 -2.55 4.77 -17.67
N ASP A 172 -2.83 5.25 -18.88
CA ASP A 172 -4.19 5.28 -19.41
C ASP A 172 -4.69 3.85 -19.67
N ILE A 173 -5.95 3.59 -19.31
CA ILE A 173 -6.57 2.29 -19.57
C ILE A 173 -7.09 2.28 -21.00
N CYS A 174 -6.60 1.33 -21.79
CA CYS A 174 -7.05 1.06 -23.13
C CYS A 174 -8.28 0.14 -23.08
N VAL A 175 -9.39 0.50 -23.73
CA VAL A 175 -10.54 -0.39 -23.92
C VAL A 175 -10.68 -0.66 -25.41
N ALA A 176 -10.81 -1.93 -25.77
CA ALA A 176 -11.03 -2.34 -27.15
C ALA A 176 -11.77 -3.67 -27.25
N LYS A 177 -12.28 -3.98 -28.44
CA LYS A 177 -12.98 -5.25 -28.69
C LYS A 177 -12.01 -6.39 -28.96
N VAL A 178 -12.16 -7.48 -28.21
CA VAL A 178 -11.46 -8.75 -28.39
C VAL A 178 -12.50 -9.86 -28.50
N GLY A 179 -12.56 -10.55 -29.64
CA GLY A 179 -13.58 -11.60 -29.86
C GLY A 179 -15.02 -11.11 -29.70
N GLY A 180 -15.28 -9.82 -29.98
CA GLY A 180 -16.59 -9.19 -29.80
C GLY A 180 -16.86 -8.62 -28.39
N VAL A 181 -15.97 -8.86 -27.43
CA VAL A 181 -16.10 -8.41 -26.03
C VAL A 181 -15.28 -7.15 -25.80
N ASP A 182 -15.84 -6.14 -25.13
CA ASP A 182 -15.06 -5.00 -24.66
C ASP A 182 -14.12 -5.45 -23.54
N CYS A 183 -12.83 -5.19 -23.72
CA CYS A 183 -11.76 -5.58 -22.81
C CYS A 183 -10.94 -4.36 -22.42
N ALA A 184 -10.78 -4.12 -21.11
CA ALA A 184 -9.88 -3.12 -20.56
C ALA A 184 -8.46 -3.69 -20.44
N PHE A 185 -7.45 -2.92 -20.80
CA PHE A 185 -6.05 -3.30 -20.78
C PHE A 185 -5.21 -2.19 -20.14
N LEU A 186 -4.35 -2.57 -19.20
CA LEU A 186 -3.40 -1.67 -18.56
C LEU A 186 -2.02 -2.33 -18.47
N PRO A 187 -0.96 -1.73 -19.03
CA PRO A 187 0.40 -2.21 -18.81
C PRO A 187 0.81 -1.90 -17.36
N ARG A 188 1.11 -2.94 -16.59
CA ARG A 188 1.37 -2.85 -15.14
C ARG A 188 2.51 -1.90 -14.80
N HIS A 189 3.56 -1.90 -15.62
CA HIS A 189 4.76 -1.09 -15.45
C HIS A 189 4.70 0.27 -16.17
N GLY A 190 3.52 0.64 -16.69
CA GLY A 190 3.35 1.80 -17.55
C GLY A 190 3.92 1.61 -18.95
N VAL A 191 3.60 2.54 -19.85
CA VAL A 191 4.17 2.55 -21.20
C VAL A 191 5.67 2.80 -21.11
N GLY A 192 6.48 1.98 -21.79
CA GLY A 192 7.93 2.05 -21.73
C GLY A 192 8.55 1.39 -20.48
N HIS A 193 7.77 0.68 -19.66
CA HIS A 193 8.26 -0.04 -18.47
C HIS A 193 9.01 0.87 -17.49
N VAL A 194 8.40 2.03 -17.16
CA VAL A 194 9.05 3.07 -16.35
C VAL A 194 8.86 2.88 -14.85
N LEU A 195 8.00 1.97 -14.42
CA LEU A 195 7.72 1.69 -13.01
C LEU A 195 8.31 0.33 -12.61
N ASN A 196 9.16 0.30 -11.59
CA ASN A 196 9.55 -0.96 -10.98
C ASN A 196 8.37 -1.57 -10.18
N PRO A 197 8.41 -2.88 -9.82
CA PRO A 197 7.30 -3.53 -9.13
C PRO A 197 6.85 -2.85 -7.82
N SER A 198 7.77 -2.28 -7.04
CA SER A 198 7.45 -1.59 -5.78
C SER A 198 6.82 -0.20 -5.99
N GLU A 199 7.04 0.42 -7.15
CA GLU A 199 6.48 1.72 -7.52
C GLU A 199 5.09 1.62 -8.16
N VAL A 200 4.66 0.42 -8.57
CA VAL A 200 3.34 0.21 -9.15
C VAL A 200 2.26 0.58 -8.15
N ASN A 201 1.35 1.47 -8.56
CA ASN A 201 0.19 1.84 -7.76
C ASN A 201 -0.94 0.81 -7.92
N TYR A 202 -0.78 -0.36 -7.31
CA TYR A 202 -1.73 -1.48 -7.44
C TYR A 202 -3.16 -1.11 -7.05
N ARG A 203 -3.34 -0.26 -6.03
CA ARG A 203 -4.67 0.21 -5.60
C ARG A 203 -5.34 1.03 -6.68
N ALA A 204 -4.64 1.99 -7.28
CA ALA A 204 -5.20 2.78 -8.36
C ALA A 204 -5.50 1.92 -9.60
N ASN A 205 -4.62 0.97 -9.94
CA ASN A 205 -4.83 0.06 -11.06
C ASN A 205 -6.11 -0.76 -10.90
N VAL A 206 -6.26 -1.46 -9.77
CA VAL A 206 -7.44 -2.32 -9.52
C VAL A 206 -8.71 -1.49 -9.34
N TYR A 207 -8.65 -0.35 -8.65
CA TYR A 207 -9.81 0.52 -8.48
C TYR A 207 -10.31 1.07 -9.82
N ALA A 208 -9.40 1.48 -10.71
CA ALA A 208 -9.77 1.97 -12.03
C ALA A 208 -10.40 0.87 -12.91
N MET A 209 -9.90 -0.38 -12.83
CA MET A 209 -10.55 -1.53 -13.46
C MET A 209 -11.96 -1.75 -12.91
N LYS A 210 -12.16 -1.64 -11.59
CA LYS A 210 -13.50 -1.79 -10.97
C LYS A 210 -14.44 -0.67 -11.42
N LEU A 211 -13.95 0.56 -11.52
CA LEU A 211 -14.73 1.71 -11.99
C LEU A 211 -15.22 1.52 -13.43
N LEU A 212 -14.43 0.86 -14.29
CA LEU A 212 -14.83 0.48 -15.64
C LEU A 212 -15.82 -0.70 -15.68
N GLY A 213 -16.11 -1.33 -14.54
CA GLY A 213 -17.03 -2.46 -14.43
C GLY A 213 -16.39 -3.84 -14.57
N VAL A 214 -15.06 -3.94 -14.50
CA VAL A 214 -14.36 -5.23 -14.60
C VAL A 214 -14.82 -6.18 -13.49
N ARG A 215 -15.18 -7.40 -13.89
CA ARG A 215 -15.54 -8.52 -13.01
C ARG A 215 -14.61 -9.72 -13.15
N TYR A 216 -13.89 -9.80 -14.27
CA TYR A 216 -12.92 -10.85 -14.57
C TYR A 216 -11.60 -10.19 -14.94
N LEU A 217 -10.58 -10.42 -14.13
CA LEU A 217 -9.28 -9.77 -14.26
C LEU A 217 -8.22 -10.84 -14.57
N ILE A 218 -7.55 -10.68 -15.71
CA ILE A 218 -6.45 -11.54 -16.15
C ILE A 218 -5.14 -10.80 -15.91
N ALA A 219 -4.21 -11.43 -15.21
CA ALA A 219 -2.86 -10.95 -15.01
C ALA A 219 -1.87 -11.82 -15.78
N ILE A 220 -1.07 -11.19 -16.64
CA ILE A 220 0.05 -11.84 -17.32
C ILE A 220 1.34 -11.49 -16.58
N ASN A 221 2.08 -12.50 -16.12
CA ASN A 221 3.25 -12.31 -15.27
C ASN A 221 4.45 -13.08 -15.85
N ALA A 222 5.60 -12.41 -15.98
CA ALA A 222 6.87 -13.09 -16.18
C ALA A 222 7.39 -13.59 -14.81
N VAL A 223 7.84 -14.84 -14.75
CA VAL A 223 8.29 -15.46 -13.50
C VAL A 223 9.53 -16.32 -13.71
N GLY A 224 10.38 -16.36 -12.69
CA GLY A 224 11.42 -17.38 -12.58
C GLY A 224 10.84 -18.68 -12.04
N SER A 225 11.42 -19.81 -12.44
CA SER A 225 11.08 -21.12 -11.90
C SER A 225 11.93 -21.45 -10.68
N LEU A 226 11.29 -21.97 -9.63
CA LEU A 226 11.93 -22.55 -8.45
C LEU A 226 11.90 -24.09 -8.48
N ASP A 227 11.41 -24.70 -9.56
CA ASP A 227 11.19 -26.13 -9.67
C ASP A 227 11.49 -26.63 -11.10
N SER A 228 12.34 -27.67 -11.20
CA SER A 228 12.73 -28.29 -12.46
C SER A 228 11.58 -28.85 -13.29
N ASN A 229 10.37 -28.99 -12.75
CA ASN A 229 9.21 -29.38 -13.55
C ASN A 229 8.64 -28.21 -14.39
N TYR A 230 8.97 -26.97 -14.05
CA TYR A 230 8.49 -25.76 -14.71
C TYR A 230 9.65 -25.15 -15.50
N GLN A 231 9.63 -25.31 -16.82
CA GLN A 231 10.74 -24.95 -17.70
C GLN A 231 10.52 -23.58 -18.36
N PRO A 232 11.58 -22.82 -18.68
CA PRO A 232 11.46 -21.61 -19.48
C PRO A 232 10.66 -21.85 -20.76
N GLY A 233 9.64 -21.01 -20.99
CA GLY A 233 8.66 -21.19 -22.06
C GLY A 233 7.36 -21.88 -21.62
N ASP A 234 7.31 -22.55 -20.48
CA ASP A 234 6.05 -23.08 -19.96
C ASP A 234 5.11 -21.95 -19.53
N LEU A 235 3.81 -22.24 -19.59
CA LEU A 235 2.77 -21.40 -18.99
C LEU A 235 2.21 -22.08 -17.74
N VAL A 236 1.85 -21.29 -16.75
CA VAL A 236 1.30 -21.77 -15.49
C VAL A 236 0.06 -20.98 -15.10
N LEU A 237 -1.02 -21.69 -14.82
CA LEU A 237 -2.23 -21.14 -14.22
C LEU A 237 -2.07 -21.16 -12.70
N VAL A 238 -1.55 -20.07 -12.13
CA VAL A 238 -1.19 -19.98 -10.70
C VAL A 238 -2.44 -20.14 -9.85
N ASP A 239 -2.40 -21.06 -8.89
CA ASP A 239 -3.51 -21.36 -7.97
C ASP A 239 -3.24 -20.89 -6.55
N GLN A 240 -1.96 -20.74 -6.16
CA GLN A 240 -1.55 -20.33 -4.83
C GLN A 240 -0.46 -19.25 -4.85
N ILE A 241 -0.38 -18.48 -3.77
CA ILE A 241 0.53 -17.34 -3.65
C ILE A 241 1.18 -17.32 -2.27
N ILE A 242 2.50 -17.12 -2.24
CA ILE A 242 3.25 -16.78 -1.02
C ILE A 242 3.68 -15.32 -1.13
N ASP A 243 3.24 -14.48 -0.20
CA ASP A 243 3.57 -13.05 -0.20
C ASP A 243 4.81 -12.76 0.67
N ARG A 244 5.91 -12.34 0.02
CA ARG A 244 7.14 -11.88 0.67
C ARG A 244 7.40 -10.39 0.41
N THR A 245 6.38 -9.63 0.02
CA THR A 245 6.48 -8.17 -0.11
C THR A 245 6.46 -7.51 1.28
N THR A 246 7.09 -6.34 1.42
CA THR A 246 7.32 -5.70 2.73
C THR A 246 6.90 -4.24 2.79
N GLY A 247 6.75 -3.55 1.66
CA GLY A 247 6.51 -2.09 1.62
C GLY A 247 5.17 -1.65 1.03
N ARG A 248 4.38 -2.57 0.47
CA ARG A 248 3.27 -2.23 -0.43
C ARG A 248 1.95 -2.09 0.29
N LYS A 249 1.14 -1.11 -0.13
CA LYS A 249 -0.24 -0.97 0.31
C LYS A 249 -1.11 -2.05 -0.33
N SER A 250 -1.48 -3.05 0.46
CA SER A 250 -2.17 -4.26 -0.02
C SER A 250 -3.65 -4.36 0.38
N THR A 251 -4.28 -3.25 0.77
CA THR A 251 -5.71 -3.18 1.07
C THR A 251 -6.29 -1.80 0.71
N PHE A 252 -7.57 -1.79 0.34
CA PHE A 252 -8.41 -0.60 0.22
C PHE A 252 -9.06 -0.19 1.55
N PHE A 253 -9.27 -1.15 2.46
CA PHE A 253 -10.02 -0.98 3.70
C PHE A 253 -9.09 -0.52 4.83
N GLU A 254 -8.78 0.78 4.81
CA GLU A 254 -8.02 1.48 5.87
C GLU A 254 -8.80 2.72 6.35
N ASP A 255 -8.29 3.42 7.38
CA ASP A 255 -8.78 4.75 7.81
C ASP A 255 -10.29 4.82 8.16
N GLY A 256 -10.79 3.87 8.95
CA GLY A 256 -12.16 3.92 9.50
C GLY A 256 -13.15 2.92 8.88
N ILE A 257 -12.64 1.93 8.14
CA ILE A 257 -13.39 0.75 7.70
C ILE A 257 -12.45 -0.46 7.71
N VAL A 258 -12.98 -1.62 8.06
CA VAL A 258 -12.26 -2.88 8.19
C VAL A 258 -13.02 -3.95 7.42
N ALA A 259 -12.30 -4.67 6.57
CA ALA A 259 -12.77 -5.87 5.91
C ALA A 259 -11.74 -7.01 6.07
N HIS A 260 -12.23 -8.22 6.31
CA HIS A 260 -11.43 -9.44 6.37
C HIS A 260 -11.90 -10.40 5.27
N CYS A 261 -11.30 -10.24 4.10
CA CYS A 261 -11.62 -11.01 2.92
C CYS A 261 -11.02 -12.42 2.99
N ASP A 262 -11.82 -13.45 2.68
CA ASP A 262 -11.26 -14.79 2.45
C ASP A 262 -10.25 -14.73 1.29
N PHE A 263 -9.11 -15.39 1.50
CA PHE A 263 -7.99 -15.42 0.58
C PHE A 263 -7.30 -16.79 0.52
N ALA A 264 -7.94 -17.85 1.05
CA ALA A 264 -7.38 -19.20 1.03
C ALA A 264 -7.11 -19.70 -0.40
N PHE A 265 -7.96 -19.30 -1.35
CA PHE A 265 -7.79 -19.60 -2.78
C PHE A 265 -7.71 -18.29 -3.56
N PRO A 266 -6.51 -17.72 -3.79
CA PRO A 266 -6.37 -16.35 -4.29
C PRO A 266 -6.75 -16.17 -5.77
N THR A 267 -6.83 -17.25 -6.55
CA THR A 267 -7.26 -17.21 -7.96
C THR A 267 -8.51 -18.06 -8.20
N SER A 268 -9.33 -17.67 -9.18
CA SER A 268 -10.60 -18.34 -9.48
C SER A 268 -10.37 -19.71 -10.12
N ALA A 269 -10.89 -20.76 -9.49
CA ALA A 269 -10.82 -22.13 -10.02
C ALA A 269 -11.62 -22.29 -11.33
N ALA A 270 -12.81 -21.67 -11.42
CA ALA A 270 -13.62 -21.67 -12.63
C ALA A 270 -12.91 -20.93 -13.78
N PHE A 271 -12.25 -19.81 -13.47
CA PHE A 271 -11.50 -19.05 -14.48
C PHE A 271 -10.28 -19.83 -14.97
N ARG A 272 -9.52 -20.47 -14.08
CA ARG A 272 -8.41 -21.36 -14.45
C ARG A 272 -8.86 -22.52 -15.33
N LYS A 273 -10.00 -23.16 -15.00
CA LYS A 273 -10.58 -24.23 -15.81
C LYS A 273 -10.93 -23.76 -17.22
N LEU A 274 -11.61 -22.61 -17.34
CA LEU A 274 -11.95 -22.00 -18.63
C LEU A 274 -10.69 -21.70 -19.43
N ALA A 275 -9.67 -21.13 -18.77
CA ALA A 275 -8.42 -20.77 -19.43
C ALA A 275 -7.68 -22.00 -19.95
N ARG A 276 -7.58 -23.06 -19.15
CA ARG A 276 -7.05 -24.34 -19.59
C ARG A 276 -7.79 -24.87 -20.82
N ASP A 277 -9.11 -24.97 -20.75
CA ASP A 277 -9.91 -25.54 -21.83
C ASP A 277 -9.77 -24.72 -23.13
N ALA A 278 -9.65 -23.39 -23.02
CA ALA A 278 -9.37 -22.50 -24.14
C ALA A 278 -7.98 -22.78 -24.74
N VAL A 279 -6.93 -22.82 -23.91
CA VAL A 279 -5.55 -23.03 -24.35
C VAL A 279 -5.37 -24.41 -24.99
N HIS A 280 -5.93 -25.49 -24.42
CA HIS A 280 -5.86 -26.82 -25.03
C HIS A 280 -6.58 -26.92 -26.37
N ARG A 281 -7.66 -26.15 -26.58
CA ARG A 281 -8.34 -26.09 -27.87
C ARG A 281 -7.47 -25.42 -28.93
N THR A 282 -6.76 -24.35 -28.54
CA THR A 282 -5.88 -23.60 -29.44
C THR A 282 -4.60 -24.36 -29.77
N PHE A 283 -4.06 -25.11 -28.79
CA PHE A 283 -2.83 -25.88 -28.91
C PHE A 283 -3.10 -27.36 -28.63
N PRO A 284 -3.72 -28.08 -29.58
CA PRO A 284 -4.09 -29.49 -29.37
C PRO A 284 -2.88 -30.40 -29.13
N GLY A 285 -1.69 -29.99 -29.60
CA GLY A 285 -0.44 -30.69 -29.34
C GLY A 285 -0.02 -30.72 -27.86
N LEU A 286 -0.59 -29.85 -27.00
CA LEU A 286 -0.28 -29.84 -25.56
C LEU A 286 -0.65 -31.18 -24.89
N ALA A 287 -1.81 -31.73 -25.25
CA ALA A 287 -2.26 -33.02 -24.72
C ALA A 287 -1.39 -34.19 -25.22
N ALA A 288 -0.82 -34.04 -26.42
CA ALA A 288 0.08 -35.02 -27.03
C ALA A 288 1.56 -34.82 -26.65
N GLY A 289 1.91 -33.73 -25.96
CA GLY A 289 3.28 -33.37 -25.60
C GLY A 289 4.15 -32.90 -26.78
N THR A 290 3.56 -32.43 -27.88
CA THR A 290 4.28 -32.08 -29.12
C THR A 290 4.58 -30.59 -29.28
N GLU A 291 4.06 -29.73 -28.41
CA GLU A 291 4.20 -28.27 -28.51
C GLU A 291 5.58 -27.74 -28.08
N GLY A 292 6.45 -28.58 -27.51
CA GLY A 292 7.75 -28.16 -26.99
C GLY A 292 7.69 -27.29 -25.73
N TRP A 293 6.49 -27.05 -25.19
CA TRP A 293 6.21 -26.38 -23.91
C TRP A 293 5.00 -27.03 -23.24
N ARG A 294 4.79 -26.75 -21.95
CA ARG A 294 3.68 -27.29 -21.15
C ARG A 294 2.81 -26.20 -20.57
N LEU A 295 1.51 -26.50 -20.44
CA LEU A 295 0.59 -25.75 -19.59
C LEU A 295 0.46 -26.46 -18.25
N HIS A 296 0.90 -25.81 -17.18
CA HIS A 296 0.72 -26.29 -15.81
C HIS A 296 -0.57 -25.70 -15.24
N GLU A 297 -1.47 -26.55 -14.74
CA GLU A 297 -2.78 -26.11 -14.23
C GLU A 297 -2.74 -25.58 -12.78
N GLN A 298 -1.59 -25.73 -12.12
CA GLN A 298 -1.34 -25.37 -10.73
C GLN A 298 0.11 -24.89 -10.59
N GLY A 299 0.36 -24.07 -9.58
CA GLY A 299 1.66 -23.47 -9.30
C GLY A 299 1.56 -22.45 -8.17
N THR A 300 2.46 -22.54 -7.19
CA THR A 300 2.53 -21.60 -6.06
C THR A 300 3.54 -20.52 -6.41
N SER A 301 3.08 -19.28 -6.56
CA SER A 301 3.93 -18.14 -6.90
C SER A 301 4.37 -17.38 -5.65
N VAL A 302 5.68 -17.36 -5.41
CA VAL A 302 6.29 -16.48 -4.41
C VAL A 302 6.40 -15.07 -5.01
N THR A 303 5.80 -14.09 -4.35
CA THR A 303 5.95 -12.68 -4.73
C THR A 303 6.96 -12.00 -3.82
N MET A 304 8.15 -11.69 -4.33
CA MET A 304 9.17 -10.91 -3.63
C MET A 304 9.02 -9.41 -3.90
N GLU A 305 9.66 -8.58 -3.08
CA GLU A 305 9.61 -7.12 -3.23
C GLU A 305 10.35 -6.62 -4.48
N GLY A 306 11.55 -7.12 -4.76
CA GLY A 306 12.43 -6.56 -5.79
C GLY A 306 13.10 -5.23 -5.37
N PRO A 307 13.71 -4.48 -6.30
CA PRO A 307 13.81 -4.76 -7.74
C PRO A 307 14.93 -5.74 -8.11
N GLN A 308 15.86 -6.04 -7.19
CA GLN A 308 16.89 -7.04 -7.43
C GLN A 308 16.27 -8.44 -7.52
N PHE A 309 16.86 -9.30 -8.33
CA PHE A 309 16.57 -10.73 -8.30
C PHE A 309 17.09 -11.37 -7.01
N SER A 310 16.60 -12.57 -6.71
CA SER A 310 16.98 -13.33 -5.52
C SER A 310 18.48 -13.64 -5.50
N THR A 311 19.07 -13.61 -4.33
CA THR A 311 20.30 -14.37 -4.07
C THR A 311 20.01 -15.87 -4.15
N LYS A 312 21.04 -16.71 -4.41
CA LYS A 312 20.87 -18.18 -4.42
C LYS A 312 20.30 -18.74 -3.11
N ALA A 313 20.68 -18.16 -1.97
CA ALA A 313 20.16 -18.55 -0.67
C ALA A 313 18.65 -18.26 -0.55
N GLU A 314 18.20 -17.10 -1.04
CA GLU A 314 16.77 -16.76 -1.07
C GLU A 314 15.98 -17.67 -2.02
N SER A 315 16.52 -18.00 -3.19
CA SER A 315 15.88 -18.94 -4.12
C SER A 315 15.70 -20.32 -3.50
N LEU A 316 16.74 -20.85 -2.84
CA LEU A 316 16.68 -22.13 -2.13
C LEU A 316 15.68 -22.10 -0.97
N MET A 317 15.65 -21.00 -0.20
CA MET A 317 14.66 -20.81 0.86
C MET A 317 13.24 -20.77 0.29
N ASN A 318 13.00 -20.03 -0.79
CA ASN A 318 11.68 -19.95 -1.44
C ASN A 318 11.20 -21.32 -1.96
N LYS A 319 12.13 -22.13 -2.48
CA LYS A 319 11.84 -23.51 -2.85
C LYS A 319 11.47 -24.38 -1.64
N GLN A 320 12.20 -24.24 -0.53
CA GLN A 320 11.89 -24.94 0.73
C GLN A 320 10.54 -24.54 1.33
N LEU A 321 10.08 -23.30 1.10
CA LEU A 321 8.74 -22.83 1.47
C LEU A 321 7.61 -23.43 0.60
N GLY A 322 7.94 -24.24 -0.42
CA GLY A 322 6.97 -24.82 -1.36
C GLY A 322 6.63 -23.90 -2.54
N GLY A 323 7.45 -22.90 -2.83
CA GLY A 323 7.33 -22.09 -4.04
C GLY A 323 7.70 -22.89 -5.30
N HIS A 324 6.83 -22.85 -6.31
CA HIS A 324 7.11 -23.38 -7.65
C HIS A 324 7.66 -22.29 -8.58
N LEU A 325 7.19 -21.06 -8.38
CA LEU A 325 7.48 -19.90 -9.21
C LEU A 325 7.89 -18.72 -8.33
N ILE A 326 8.62 -17.77 -8.89
CA ILE A 326 8.95 -16.51 -8.24
C ILE A 326 8.74 -15.32 -9.17
N GLY A 327 8.11 -14.28 -8.67
CA GLY A 327 7.89 -13.04 -9.38
C GLY A 327 7.79 -11.87 -8.41
N MET A 328 7.42 -10.70 -8.92
CA MET A 328 7.43 -9.46 -8.11
C MET A 328 6.07 -8.75 -8.07
N THR A 329 5.02 -9.26 -8.71
CA THR A 329 3.78 -8.48 -8.94
C THR A 329 2.48 -9.12 -8.44
N THR A 330 2.43 -10.45 -8.27
CA THR A 330 1.16 -11.18 -8.14
C THR A 330 0.41 -10.91 -6.83
N ALA A 331 1.09 -10.95 -5.68
CA ALA A 331 0.41 -11.00 -4.38
C ALA A 331 -0.44 -9.76 -4.05
N THR A 332 0.14 -8.56 -4.17
CA THR A 332 -0.57 -7.30 -3.87
C THR A 332 -1.76 -7.11 -4.80
N GLU A 333 -1.59 -7.44 -6.08
CA GLU A 333 -2.65 -7.35 -7.10
C GLU A 333 -3.79 -8.33 -6.81
N ALA A 334 -3.49 -9.58 -6.48
CA ALA A 334 -4.48 -10.60 -6.16
C ALA A 334 -5.33 -10.22 -4.93
N LYS A 335 -4.70 -9.72 -3.86
CA LYS A 335 -5.39 -9.24 -2.65
C LYS A 335 -6.38 -8.13 -2.97
N LEU A 336 -5.95 -7.14 -3.76
CA LEU A 336 -6.79 -6.01 -4.14
C LEU A 336 -7.89 -6.42 -5.13
N ALA A 337 -7.61 -7.31 -6.07
CA ALA A 337 -8.63 -7.85 -6.99
C ALA A 337 -9.73 -8.60 -6.21
N ARG A 338 -9.34 -9.36 -5.18
CA ARG A 338 -10.28 -10.01 -4.26
C ARG A 338 -11.13 -9.00 -3.51
N GLU A 339 -10.52 -7.98 -2.92
CA GLU A 339 -11.24 -6.88 -2.24
C GLU A 339 -12.15 -6.08 -3.20
N ALA A 340 -11.82 -6.02 -4.48
CA ALA A 340 -12.65 -5.39 -5.51
C ALA A 340 -13.71 -6.34 -6.10
N GLU A 341 -13.89 -7.54 -5.54
CA GLU A 341 -14.86 -8.55 -5.97
C GLU A 341 -14.71 -8.94 -7.46
N MET A 342 -13.47 -9.15 -7.90
CA MET A 342 -13.15 -9.61 -9.25
C MET A 342 -12.69 -11.07 -9.20
N ALA A 343 -13.19 -11.88 -10.14
CA ALA A 343 -12.63 -13.19 -10.44
C ALA A 343 -11.25 -12.99 -11.07
N TYR A 344 -10.21 -13.46 -10.38
CA TYR A 344 -8.82 -13.19 -10.77
C TYR A 344 -8.15 -14.44 -11.35
N LEU A 345 -7.51 -14.29 -12.50
CA LEU A 345 -6.73 -15.31 -13.19
C LEU A 345 -5.29 -14.81 -13.35
N VAL A 346 -4.32 -15.67 -13.07
CA VAL A 346 -2.91 -15.39 -13.34
C VAL A 346 -2.40 -16.40 -14.35
N ILE A 347 -1.93 -15.89 -15.49
CA ILE A 347 -1.20 -16.65 -16.50
C ILE A 347 0.27 -16.27 -16.33
N ALA A 348 1.03 -17.13 -15.66
CA ALA A 348 2.45 -16.94 -15.43
C ALA A 348 3.25 -17.59 -16.56
N MET A 349 4.27 -16.89 -17.04
CA MET A 349 5.16 -17.33 -18.10
C MET A 349 6.56 -17.50 -17.54
N VAL A 350 7.06 -18.73 -17.57
CA VAL A 350 8.36 -19.06 -17.02
C VAL A 350 9.44 -18.53 -17.95
N THR A 351 10.33 -17.67 -17.45
CA THR A 351 11.38 -17.02 -18.26
C THR A 351 12.77 -17.59 -18.03
N ASP A 352 13.01 -18.13 -16.85
CA ASP A 352 14.32 -18.53 -16.34
C ASP A 352 14.18 -19.47 -15.13
N MET A 353 15.31 -19.93 -14.59
CA MET A 353 15.38 -20.85 -13.44
C MET A 353 15.79 -20.13 -12.14
N ASP A 354 15.52 -18.83 -12.03
CA ASP A 354 15.94 -17.96 -10.92
C ASP A 354 17.44 -18.15 -10.60
N ALA A 355 17.84 -18.17 -9.32
CA ALA A 355 19.23 -18.33 -8.91
C ALA A 355 19.55 -19.66 -8.21
N TRP A 356 18.59 -20.60 -8.12
CA TRP A 356 18.79 -21.85 -7.37
C TRP A 356 19.59 -22.92 -8.14
N SER A 357 19.46 -22.95 -9.46
CA SER A 357 20.11 -23.93 -10.33
C SER A 357 21.50 -23.47 -10.79
N ASP A 358 22.27 -24.39 -11.38
CA ASP A 358 23.54 -24.06 -12.05
C ASP A 358 23.34 -23.58 -13.49
N ALA A 359 22.09 -23.37 -13.92
CA ALA A 359 21.78 -22.71 -15.18
C ALA A 359 22.31 -21.26 -15.16
N PRO A 360 22.53 -20.63 -16.34
CA PRO A 360 22.93 -19.23 -16.40
C PRO A 360 22.01 -18.36 -15.55
N HIS A 361 22.61 -17.58 -14.64
CA HIS A 361 21.87 -16.76 -13.69
C HIS A 361 20.88 -15.83 -14.40
N VAL A 362 19.77 -15.54 -13.73
CA VAL A 362 18.77 -14.61 -14.25
C VAL A 362 19.42 -13.26 -14.54
N THR A 363 19.30 -12.84 -15.80
CA THR A 363 19.65 -11.50 -16.25
C THR A 363 18.46 -10.93 -16.99
N GLU A 364 18.35 -9.61 -16.98
CA GLU A 364 17.30 -8.92 -17.72
C GLU A 364 17.34 -9.26 -19.23
N ALA A 365 18.53 -9.48 -19.79
CA ALA A 365 18.71 -9.93 -21.17
C ALA A 365 18.12 -11.33 -21.43
N ASN A 366 18.34 -12.29 -20.53
CA ASN A 366 17.78 -13.64 -20.64
C ASN A 366 16.26 -13.61 -20.53
N VAL A 367 15.73 -12.85 -19.56
CA VAL A 367 14.29 -12.65 -19.40
C VAL A 367 13.70 -12.06 -20.69
N ARG A 368 14.26 -10.98 -21.24
CA ARG A 368 13.76 -10.36 -22.47
C ARG A 368 13.75 -11.33 -23.65
N LYS A 369 14.82 -12.09 -23.85
CA LYS A 369 14.92 -13.08 -24.94
C LYS A 369 13.83 -14.14 -24.84
N THR A 370 13.63 -14.71 -23.65
CA THR A 370 12.57 -15.70 -23.44
C THR A 370 11.19 -15.07 -23.57
N LEU A 371 10.99 -13.83 -23.11
CA LEU A 371 9.75 -13.08 -23.31
C LEU A 371 9.45 -12.96 -24.80
N GLU A 372 10.37 -12.44 -25.61
CA GLU A 372 10.22 -12.24 -27.07
C GLU A 372 9.80 -13.53 -27.78
N GLN A 373 10.41 -14.66 -27.42
CA GLN A 373 10.06 -15.98 -27.98
C GLN A 373 8.66 -16.47 -27.57
N ASN A 374 8.12 -15.96 -26.46
CA ASN A 374 6.86 -16.42 -25.89
C ASN A 374 5.73 -15.37 -25.93
N VAL A 375 6.00 -14.13 -26.34
CA VAL A 375 4.99 -13.05 -26.41
C VAL A 375 3.80 -13.49 -27.25
N ASP A 376 4.06 -14.03 -28.45
CA ASP A 376 2.99 -14.44 -29.37
C ASP A 376 2.13 -15.56 -28.78
N LYS A 377 2.75 -16.53 -28.11
CA LYS A 377 2.04 -17.60 -27.40
C LYS A 377 1.20 -17.05 -26.26
N SER A 378 1.79 -16.25 -25.36
CA SER A 378 1.08 -15.68 -24.21
C SER A 378 -0.08 -14.79 -24.66
N ARG A 379 0.12 -14.02 -25.72
CA ARG A 379 -0.89 -13.17 -26.32
C ARG A 379 -2.01 -14.00 -26.93
N THR A 380 -1.68 -14.99 -27.76
CA THR A 380 -2.67 -15.91 -28.36
C THR A 380 -3.50 -16.58 -27.28
N CYS A 381 -2.87 -17.15 -26.25
CA CYS A 381 -3.57 -17.75 -25.12
C CYS A 381 -4.52 -16.75 -24.44
N THR A 382 -4.05 -15.52 -24.19
CA THR A 382 -4.86 -14.48 -23.54
C THR A 382 -6.08 -14.10 -24.39
N LEU A 383 -5.91 -13.89 -25.69
CA LEU A 383 -7.01 -13.55 -26.59
C LEU A 383 -8.06 -14.67 -26.65
N GLU A 384 -7.62 -15.93 -26.65
CA GLU A 384 -8.50 -17.09 -26.65
C GLU A 384 -9.24 -17.27 -25.32
N VAL A 385 -8.59 -16.98 -24.19
CA VAL A 385 -9.24 -16.96 -22.87
C VAL A 385 -10.32 -15.87 -22.82
N ILE A 386 -10.03 -14.66 -23.33
CA ILE A 386 -10.99 -13.55 -23.39
C ILE A 386 -12.19 -13.94 -24.28
N SER A 387 -11.91 -14.50 -25.46
CA SER A 387 -12.93 -14.96 -26.41
C SER A 387 -13.81 -16.06 -25.82
N ALA A 388 -13.22 -17.04 -25.12
CA ALA A 388 -13.95 -18.10 -24.44
C ALA A 388 -14.82 -17.56 -23.30
N LEU A 389 -14.29 -16.65 -22.47
CA LEU A 389 -15.02 -15.99 -21.40
C LEU A 389 -16.19 -15.16 -21.92
N GLY A 390 -16.01 -14.49 -23.07
CA GLY A 390 -17.02 -13.70 -23.75
C GLY A 390 -18.29 -14.45 -24.17
N LYS A 391 -18.17 -15.78 -24.35
CA LYS A 391 -19.29 -16.63 -24.75
C LYS A 391 -20.20 -16.98 -23.59
N ASP A 392 -19.64 -17.14 -22.40
CA ASP A 392 -20.38 -17.53 -21.20
C ASP A 392 -19.68 -17.00 -19.93
N PHE A 393 -20.21 -15.89 -19.41
CA PHE A 393 -19.76 -15.31 -18.16
C PHE A 393 -20.32 -16.13 -16.98
N PHE A 394 -19.45 -16.56 -16.07
CA PHE A 394 -19.83 -17.41 -14.93
C PHE A 394 -19.86 -16.64 -13.59
N ALA A 395 -20.75 -17.02 -12.69
CA ALA A 395 -20.69 -16.51 -11.32
C ALA A 395 -19.44 -17.05 -10.59
N ASP A 396 -18.72 -16.17 -9.91
CA ASP A 396 -17.56 -16.53 -9.08
C ASP A 396 -17.80 -16.12 -7.63
N PRO A 397 -17.36 -16.92 -6.63
CA PRO A 397 -17.47 -16.55 -5.22
C PRO A 397 -16.84 -15.18 -4.88
N ALA A 398 -15.84 -14.73 -5.63
CA ALA A 398 -15.27 -13.40 -5.44
C ALA A 398 -16.27 -12.27 -5.70
N HIS A 399 -17.29 -12.47 -6.56
CA HIS A 399 -18.20 -11.40 -6.98
C HIS A 399 -19.14 -10.88 -5.89
N SER A 400 -19.20 -11.54 -4.74
CA SER A 400 -20.06 -11.15 -3.61
C SER A 400 -19.34 -11.18 -2.26
N LEU A 401 -17.99 -11.20 -2.27
CA LEU A 401 -17.17 -11.34 -1.08
C LEU A 401 -17.43 -10.29 0.00
N LEU A 402 -17.64 -9.02 -0.38
CA LEU A 402 -17.76 -7.92 0.58
C LEU A 402 -19.05 -7.99 1.40
N SER A 403 -20.06 -8.72 0.92
CA SER A 403 -21.33 -8.93 1.64
C SER A 403 -21.16 -9.51 3.04
N HIS A 404 -20.05 -10.21 3.30
CA HIS A 404 -19.74 -10.84 4.58
C HIS A 404 -18.33 -10.53 5.11
N ALA A 405 -17.48 -9.86 4.34
CA ALA A 405 -16.11 -9.54 4.76
C ALA A 405 -16.01 -8.26 5.61
N ILE A 406 -16.94 -7.30 5.44
CA ILE A 406 -16.88 -6.01 6.14
C ILE A 406 -17.33 -6.18 7.59
N THR A 407 -16.45 -5.83 8.53
CA THR A 407 -16.69 -5.99 9.98
C THR A 407 -17.14 -4.68 10.63
N THR A 408 -16.78 -3.53 10.06
CA THR A 408 -17.13 -2.22 10.63
C THR A 408 -18.64 -1.98 10.54
N SER A 409 -19.26 -1.57 11.65
CA SER A 409 -20.69 -1.29 11.67
C SER A 409 -21.03 -0.13 10.72
N PRO A 410 -22.14 -0.20 9.96
CA PRO A 410 -22.49 0.84 8.99
C PRO A 410 -22.51 2.26 9.57
N SER A 411 -23.01 2.42 10.81
CA SER A 411 -23.09 3.70 11.52
C SER A 411 -21.72 4.30 11.91
N ALA A 412 -20.66 3.50 11.93
CA ALA A 412 -19.30 3.95 12.27
C ALA A 412 -18.48 4.35 11.05
N ILE A 413 -18.93 4.01 9.84
CA ILE A 413 -18.24 4.33 8.59
C ILE A 413 -18.61 5.77 8.20
N SER A 414 -17.61 6.67 8.23
CA SER A 414 -17.82 8.07 7.89
C SER A 414 -18.24 8.24 6.42
N LYS A 415 -18.90 9.37 6.13
CA LYS A 415 -19.28 9.72 4.76
C LYS A 415 -18.07 9.77 3.82
N GLU A 416 -16.96 10.35 4.28
CA GLU A 416 -15.72 10.44 3.50
C GLU A 416 -15.14 9.07 3.14
N VAL A 417 -15.27 8.08 4.02
CA VAL A 417 -14.84 6.70 3.76
C VAL A 417 -15.74 6.05 2.71
N ARG A 418 -17.07 6.23 2.83
CA ARG A 418 -18.04 5.71 1.85
C ARG A 418 -17.80 6.29 0.46
N GLU A 419 -17.54 7.59 0.36
CA GLU A 419 -17.25 8.27 -0.90
C GLU A 419 -15.91 7.80 -1.50
N ARG A 420 -14.86 7.64 -0.67
CA ARG A 420 -13.56 7.12 -1.13
C ARG A 420 -13.65 5.70 -1.68
N LEU A 421 -14.55 4.87 -1.13
CA LEU A 421 -14.72 3.47 -1.51
C LEU A 421 -15.99 3.21 -2.32
N ALA A 422 -16.65 4.24 -2.84
CA ALA A 422 -17.98 4.17 -3.44
C ALA A 422 -18.10 3.07 -4.51
N VAL A 423 -17.07 2.96 -5.37
CA VAL A 423 -16.99 1.96 -6.44
C VAL A 423 -16.89 0.53 -5.90
N LEU A 424 -16.17 0.33 -4.80
CA LEU A 424 -15.99 -1.00 -4.18
C LEU A 424 -17.24 -1.38 -3.37
N LEU A 425 -17.86 -0.42 -2.69
CA LEU A 425 -19.04 -0.62 -1.84
C LEU A 425 -20.36 -0.69 -2.63
N ALA A 426 -20.32 -0.55 -3.97
CA ALA A 426 -21.51 -0.58 -4.80
C ALA A 426 -22.33 -1.89 -4.70
N SER A 427 -21.68 -3.01 -4.37
CA SER A 427 -22.33 -4.31 -4.10
C SER A 427 -22.96 -4.41 -2.71
N CYS A 428 -22.72 -3.42 -1.84
CA CYS A 428 -23.22 -3.34 -0.48
C CYS A 428 -24.13 -2.10 -0.33
N PRO A 429 -25.42 -2.15 -0.76
CA PRO A 429 -26.28 -0.95 -0.83
C PRO A 429 -26.45 -0.19 0.48
N HIS A 430 -26.38 -0.87 1.62
CA HIS A 430 -26.45 -0.26 2.95
C HIS A 430 -25.16 0.51 3.36
N LEU A 431 -24.06 0.30 2.61
CA LEU A 431 -22.77 0.94 2.79
C LEU A 431 -22.44 1.99 1.72
N ALA A 432 -23.24 2.07 0.66
CA ALA A 432 -23.10 3.08 -0.37
C ALA A 432 -23.16 4.51 0.23
N PRO A 433 -22.43 5.49 -0.35
CA PRO A 433 -22.39 6.88 0.11
C PRO A 433 -23.71 7.63 -0.01
#